data_AF-A0A3L6PV00-F1
#
_entry.id   AF-A0A3L6PV00-F1
#
_cell.length_a   1.000
_cell.length_b   1.000
_cell.length_c   1.000
_cell.angle_alpha   90.00
_cell.angle_beta   90.00
_cell.angle_gamma   90.00
#
_symmetry.space_group_name_H-M   'P 1'
#
loop_
_entity.id
_entity.type
_entity.pdbx_description
1 polymer ?
#
loop_
_entity_poly.entity_id
_entity_poly.type
_entity_poly.pdbx_seq_one_letter_code
_entity_poly.pdbx_strand_id
1 'polypeptide(L)'
;MVEVGPWPLLALPLASATGPNRPYTLNWDLLDIQPHNLDQLDVPLTEDENILQTFGEATGLFTNMLKSELFPIHVDETVLGTVTAAFTGKTSQFPCRYLGLPLRIGRARRADEQILIDKVGAKLPGWKGRLLNKAGRLTLVSSILSSIPTYHLTVFPLSKWAIKRIDRIRRNFLWRGEDVARGGHCKVNWKRVCHPKNLGGLGIPDLANFARALRLRWLWLKWTDNNRPWSGFPIAATMSGRLQVPRGLVPSV
;
A
#
# COMPACT_ATOMS: atom_id res chain seq x y z
N MET A 1 -21.90 1.24 -25.90
CA MET A 1 -22.48 1.50 -24.57
C MET A 1 -21.34 1.93 -23.67
N VAL A 2 -21.46 3.12 -23.11
CA VAL A 2 -20.39 4.04 -22.73
C VAL A 2 -19.59 3.56 -21.51
N GLU A 3 -18.26 3.49 -21.66
CA GLU A 3 -17.32 3.43 -20.54
C GLU A 3 -17.34 4.78 -19.81
N VAL A 4 -17.65 4.76 -18.52
CA VAL A 4 -17.44 5.88 -17.61
C VAL A 4 -16.21 5.56 -16.76
N GLY A 5 -15.04 5.98 -17.24
CA GLY A 5 -13.81 6.03 -16.45
C GLY A 5 -13.72 7.39 -15.73
N PRO A 6 -13.24 7.44 -14.47
CA PRO A 6 -13.15 8.70 -13.74
C PRO A 6 -11.92 9.52 -14.17
N TRP A 7 -12.24 10.67 -14.78
CA TRP A 7 -11.54 11.96 -14.92
C TRP A 7 -10.12 12.05 -15.52
N PRO A 8 -9.93 12.91 -16.54
CA PRO A 8 -8.62 13.39 -16.97
C PRO A 8 -8.19 14.58 -16.10
N LEU A 9 -6.96 14.58 -15.60
CA LEU A 9 -6.35 15.81 -15.09
C LEU A 9 -5.76 16.56 -16.28
N LEU A 10 -6.41 17.67 -16.64
CA LEU A 10 -5.93 18.66 -17.59
C LEU A 10 -4.62 19.25 -17.08
N ALA A 11 -3.55 19.10 -17.84
CA ALA A 11 -2.34 19.91 -17.71
C ALA A 11 -2.51 21.16 -18.57
N LEU A 12 -2.46 22.35 -17.95
CA LEU A 12 -2.16 23.59 -18.66
C LEU A 12 -0.70 23.98 -18.39
N PRO A 13 0.06 24.40 -19.41
CA PRO A 13 1.48 24.69 -19.29
C PRO A 13 1.73 26.17 -19.00
N LEU A 14 2.72 26.47 -18.17
CA LEU A 14 3.58 27.62 -18.45
C LEU A 14 5.01 27.32 -17.97
N ALA A 15 5.94 27.40 -18.94
CA ALA A 15 7.39 27.47 -18.76
C ALA A 15 7.76 28.72 -17.90
N SER A 16 8.91 28.86 -17.26
CA SER A 16 10.25 28.36 -17.57
C SER A 16 11.14 28.47 -16.33
N ALA A 17 11.91 27.43 -16.01
CA ALA A 17 13.20 27.58 -15.33
C ALA A 17 14.07 26.37 -15.68
N THR A 18 15.16 26.67 -16.36
CA THR A 18 16.21 25.78 -16.84
C THR A 18 17.01 25.20 -15.68
N GLY A 19 17.06 23.87 -15.60
CA GLY A 19 17.89 23.10 -14.67
C GLY A 19 17.47 21.62 -14.73
N PRO A 20 18.30 20.64 -14.36
CA PRO A 20 17.97 19.22 -14.45
C PRO A 20 16.92 18.86 -13.38
N ASN A 21 15.67 19.23 -13.66
CA ASN A 21 14.51 19.10 -12.82
C ASN A 21 14.15 17.62 -12.66
N ARG A 22 14.34 17.10 -11.45
CA ARG A 22 13.62 15.93 -10.96
C ARG A 22 12.23 16.40 -10.54
N PRO A 23 11.13 15.90 -11.13
CA PRO A 23 9.80 16.25 -10.66
C PRO A 23 9.55 15.56 -9.31
N TYR A 24 9.59 16.32 -8.22
CA TYR A 24 9.11 15.87 -6.92
C TYR A 24 7.59 15.69 -7.01
N THR A 25 7.10 14.44 -7.06
CA THR A 25 5.70 14.19 -6.71
C THR A 25 5.59 14.21 -5.20
N LEU A 26 5.23 15.37 -4.66
CA LEU A 26 4.78 15.51 -3.28
C LEU A 26 3.41 14.83 -3.17
N ASN A 27 3.40 13.66 -2.52
CA ASN A 27 2.17 13.18 -1.89
C ASN A 27 2.12 13.82 -0.51
N TRP A 28 1.23 14.80 -0.33
CA TRP A 28 1.19 15.71 0.82
C TRP A 28 1.01 15.04 2.19
N ASP A 29 0.61 13.77 2.24
CA ASP A 29 0.36 13.09 3.51
C ASP A 29 1.60 12.35 4.07
N LEU A 30 2.71 12.25 3.33
CA LEU A 30 3.97 11.63 3.79
C LEU A 30 5.17 12.32 3.12
N LEU A 31 5.77 13.29 3.81
CA LEU A 31 7.08 13.83 3.43
C LEU A 31 8.17 12.89 3.94
N ASP A 32 8.89 12.27 3.01
CA ASP A 32 10.05 11.42 3.29
C ASP A 32 11.32 12.26 3.14
N ILE A 33 11.88 12.71 4.27
CA ILE A 33 13.14 13.46 4.32
C ILE A 33 14.26 12.43 4.37
N GLN A 34 14.86 12.12 3.21
CA GLN A 34 15.97 11.18 3.12
C GLN A 34 17.29 11.84 3.58
N PRO A 35 18.05 11.24 4.53
CA PRO A 35 19.33 11.75 4.98
C PRO A 35 20.47 11.36 4.01
N HIS A 36 20.38 11.80 2.76
CA HIS A 36 21.48 11.68 1.80
C HIS A 36 21.97 13.08 1.43
N ASN A 37 22.77 13.63 2.34
CA ASN A 37 23.83 14.66 2.20
C ASN A 37 23.93 15.52 3.48
N LEU A 38 24.06 14.87 4.65
CA LEU A 38 24.12 15.56 5.94
C LEU A 38 25.46 16.29 6.23
N ASP A 39 26.39 16.33 5.26
CA ASP A 39 27.61 17.13 5.39
C ASP A 39 27.55 18.46 4.58
N GLN A 40 26.48 18.70 3.82
CA GLN A 40 26.36 19.89 2.95
C GLN A 40 25.05 20.67 3.09
N LEU A 41 24.15 20.27 3.99
CA LEU A 41 22.91 20.99 4.25
C LEU A 41 22.70 21.11 5.75
N ASP A 42 23.31 22.14 6.35
CA ASP A 42 22.84 22.80 7.58
C ASP A 42 21.48 23.49 7.30
N VAL A 43 20.50 22.75 6.78
CA VAL A 43 19.19 23.30 6.45
C VAL A 43 18.20 22.76 7.47
N PRO A 44 17.78 23.59 8.44
CA PRO A 44 16.78 23.18 9.43
C PRO A 44 15.43 22.93 8.75
N LEU A 45 14.58 22.13 9.41
CA LEU A 45 13.17 21.87 9.06
C LEU A 45 12.33 23.13 8.74
N THR A 46 12.85 24.31 9.06
CA THR A 46 12.30 25.62 8.75
C THR A 46 12.06 25.84 7.25
N GLU A 47 12.85 25.25 6.34
CA GLU A 47 12.58 25.41 4.90
C GLU A 47 11.30 24.69 4.47
N ASP A 48 11.09 23.46 4.93
CA ASP A 48 9.88 22.69 4.62
C ASP A 48 8.63 23.34 5.25
N GLU A 49 8.74 23.85 6.48
CA GLU A 49 7.66 24.60 7.13
C GLU A 49 7.35 25.91 6.39
N ASN A 50 8.36 26.63 5.91
CA ASN A 50 8.18 27.85 5.11
C ASN A 50 7.51 27.55 3.76
N ILE A 51 7.86 26.44 3.10
CA ILE A 51 7.23 26.01 1.86
C ILE A 51 5.75 25.69 2.12
N LEU A 52 5.45 24.94 3.17
CA LEU A 52 4.08 24.56 3.52
C LEU A 52 3.25 25.78 3.93
N GLN A 53 3.85 26.76 4.61
CA GLN A 53 3.19 28.03 4.96
C GLN A 53 2.91 28.86 3.70
N THR A 54 3.91 29.05 2.83
CA THR A 54 3.75 29.81 1.58
C THR A 54 2.68 29.17 0.68
N PHE A 55 2.67 27.84 0.60
CA PHE A 55 1.62 27.10 -0.09
C PHE A 55 0.25 27.34 0.56
N GLY A 56 0.17 27.26 1.89
CA GLY A 56 -1.07 27.49 2.62
C GLY A 56 -1.63 28.91 2.47
N GLU A 57 -0.76 29.92 2.40
CA GLU A 57 -1.13 31.31 2.12
C GLU A 57 -1.66 31.47 0.68
N ALA A 58 -1.02 30.81 -0.29
CA ALA A 58 -1.44 30.87 -1.70
C ALA A 58 -2.75 30.10 -1.98
N THR A 59 -2.96 28.95 -1.33
CA THR A 59 -4.11 28.06 -1.62
C THR A 59 -5.21 28.08 -0.57
N GLY A 60 -4.98 28.69 0.59
CA GLY A 60 -5.87 28.63 1.76
C GLY A 60 -5.86 27.28 2.50
N LEU A 61 -4.85 26.42 2.27
CA LEU A 61 -4.76 25.08 2.87
C LEU A 61 -3.63 25.05 3.92
N PHE A 62 -4.00 25.04 5.20
CA PHE A 62 -3.04 25.03 6.30
C PHE A 62 -2.81 23.61 6.86
N THR A 63 -1.57 23.34 7.28
CA THR A 63 -1.20 22.08 7.91
C THR A 63 -1.82 21.94 9.29
N ASN A 64 -2.33 20.75 9.60
CA ASN A 64 -2.90 20.46 10.91
C ASN A 64 -1.86 19.77 11.80
N MET A 65 -1.16 20.54 12.63
CA MET A 65 -0.10 20.03 13.50
C MET A 65 -0.57 18.99 14.54
N LEU A 66 -1.87 18.94 14.87
CA LEU A 66 -2.43 17.90 15.75
C LEU A 66 -2.54 16.53 15.06
N LYS A 67 -2.59 16.51 13.73
CA LYS A 67 -2.64 15.30 12.91
C LYS A 67 -1.29 14.95 12.30
N SER A 68 -0.37 15.91 12.22
CA SER A 68 0.99 15.71 11.76
C SER A 68 1.81 14.96 12.80
N GLU A 69 2.48 13.90 12.37
CA GLU A 69 3.41 13.14 13.21
C GLU A 69 4.78 13.04 12.54
N LEU A 70 5.84 13.18 13.34
CA LEU A 70 7.21 13.03 12.90
C LEU A 70 7.72 11.63 13.23
N PHE A 71 8.21 10.92 12.20
CA PHE A 71 8.77 9.57 12.31
C PHE A 71 10.27 9.59 11.98
N PRO A 72 11.17 9.52 12.97
CA PRO A 72 12.59 9.51 12.72
C PRO A 72 13.02 8.18 12.11
N ILE A 73 13.80 8.24 11.04
CA ILE A 73 14.34 7.09 10.33
C ILE A 73 15.86 7.24 10.26
N HIS A 74 16.58 6.42 11.02
CA HIS A 74 18.06 6.41 11.03
C HIS A 74 18.66 7.81 11.31
N VAL A 75 18.11 8.50 12.31
CA VAL A 75 18.55 9.83 12.75
C VAL A 75 19.22 9.72 14.12
N ASP A 76 20.34 10.40 14.29
CA ASP A 76 21.05 10.49 15.57
C ASP A 76 20.26 11.29 16.62
N GLU A 77 20.45 10.96 17.89
CA GLU A 77 19.68 11.54 19.01
C GLU A 77 19.88 13.05 19.16
N THR A 78 21.05 13.57 18.79
CA THR A 78 21.36 15.01 18.78
C THR A 78 20.52 15.77 17.75
N VAL A 79 20.44 15.25 16.52
CA VAL A 79 19.64 15.83 15.43
C VAL A 79 18.16 15.70 15.75
N LEU A 80 17.74 14.58 16.34
CA LEU A 80 16.37 14.39 16.81
C LEU A 80 15.95 15.47 17.81
N GLY A 81 16.82 15.81 18.77
CA GLY A 81 16.58 16.87 19.75
C GLY A 81 16.31 18.23 19.10
N THR A 82 17.13 18.62 18.12
CA THR A 82 16.95 19.88 17.37
C THR A 82 15.67 19.88 16.54
N VAL A 83 15.38 18.75 15.88
CA VAL A 83 14.19 18.56 15.03
C VAL A 83 12.91 18.62 15.84
N THR A 84 12.86 17.93 16.99
CA THR A 84 11.70 17.93 17.87
C THR A 84 11.48 19.26 18.57
N ALA A 85 12.53 20.06 18.77
CA ALA A 85 12.39 21.43 19.29
C ALA A 85 11.79 22.39 18.25
N ALA A 86 12.09 22.21 16.97
CA ALA A 86 11.52 23.01 15.88
C ALA A 86 10.08 22.57 15.53
N PHE A 87 9.81 21.27 15.53
CA PHE A 87 8.52 20.72 15.13
C PHE A 87 7.50 20.71 16.29
N THR A 88 6.40 21.46 16.12
CA THR A 88 5.34 21.58 17.16
C THR A 88 4.35 20.40 17.21
N GLY A 89 4.46 19.43 16.29
CA GLY A 89 3.59 18.26 16.23
C GLY A 89 4.07 17.09 17.09
N LYS A 90 3.39 15.95 16.99
CA LYS A 90 3.72 14.77 17.78
C LYS A 90 4.89 13.99 17.17
N THR A 91 5.85 13.60 18.00
CA THR A 91 6.92 12.68 17.58
C THR A 91 6.54 11.24 17.91
N SER A 92 6.64 10.34 16.94
CA SER A 92 6.29 8.92 17.08
C SER A 92 7.36 8.03 16.43
N GLN A 93 7.38 6.76 16.81
CA GLN A 93 8.45 5.85 16.41
C GLN A 93 8.09 5.08 15.13
N PHE A 94 9.05 4.91 14.24
CA PHE A 94 8.96 4.02 13.09
C PHE A 94 9.16 2.55 13.54
N PRO A 95 8.40 1.54 13.04
CA PRO A 95 7.53 1.53 11.86
C PRO A 95 6.16 2.17 12.09
N CYS A 96 5.65 2.91 11.09
CA CYS A 96 4.36 3.60 11.17
C CYS A 96 3.29 2.97 10.27
N ARG A 97 2.08 3.53 10.29
CA ARG A 97 0.98 3.16 9.39
C ARG A 97 0.61 4.34 8.52
N TYR A 98 0.56 4.12 7.21
CA TYR A 98 0.16 5.13 6.24
C TYR A 98 -0.93 4.57 5.33
N LEU A 99 -2.05 5.27 5.19
CA LEU A 99 -3.24 4.80 4.45
C LEU A 99 -3.70 3.39 4.87
N GLY A 100 -3.50 3.03 6.15
CA GLY A 100 -3.86 1.73 6.70
C GLY A 100 -2.90 0.59 6.34
N LEU A 101 -1.79 0.88 5.66
CA LEU A 101 -0.69 -0.02 5.35
C LEU A 101 0.48 0.18 6.33
N PRO A 102 1.15 -0.89 6.79
CA PRO A 102 2.35 -0.75 7.60
C PRO A 102 3.51 -0.28 6.71
N LEU A 103 4.07 0.88 7.03
CA LEU A 103 5.31 1.36 6.44
C LEU A 103 6.49 0.84 7.26
N ARG A 104 7.37 0.12 6.58
CA ARG A 104 8.51 -0.53 7.21
C ARG A 104 9.68 -0.59 6.23
N ILE A 105 10.87 -0.38 6.76
CA ILE A 105 12.11 -0.62 6.02
C ILE A 105 12.38 -2.13 5.98
N GLY A 106 12.54 -2.66 4.76
CA GLY A 106 12.78 -4.07 4.51
C GLY A 106 11.50 -4.89 4.35
N ARG A 107 11.59 -6.18 4.67
CA ARG A 107 10.49 -7.14 4.41
C ARG A 107 9.40 -7.02 5.46
N ALA A 108 8.14 -7.10 5.02
CA ALA A 108 6.97 -7.20 5.90
C ALA A 108 7.13 -8.39 6.86
N ARG A 109 6.87 -8.16 8.16
CA ARG A 109 6.87 -9.21 9.17
C ARG A 109 5.56 -9.98 9.11
N ARG A 110 5.55 -11.17 9.70
CA ARG A 110 4.32 -11.97 9.86
C ARG A 110 3.23 -11.22 10.63
N ALA A 111 3.61 -10.40 11.61
CA ALA A 111 2.67 -9.55 12.36
C ALA A 111 1.96 -8.52 11.48
N ASP A 112 2.68 -7.95 10.50
CA ASP A 112 2.13 -6.97 9.55
C ASP A 112 1.05 -7.61 8.66
N GLU A 113 1.30 -8.84 8.21
CA GLU A 113 0.34 -9.63 7.44
C GLU A 113 -0.83 -10.14 8.30
N GLN A 114 -0.59 -10.39 9.60
CA GLN A 114 -1.64 -10.82 10.53
C GLN A 114 -2.71 -9.74 10.69
N ILE A 115 -2.32 -8.46 10.76
CA ILE A 115 -3.26 -7.33 10.81
C ILE A 115 -4.23 -7.36 9.62
N LEU A 116 -3.74 -7.70 8.42
CA LEU A 116 -4.61 -7.86 7.25
C LEU A 116 -5.57 -9.04 7.41
N ILE A 117 -5.08 -10.18 7.87
CA ILE A 117 -5.91 -11.37 8.10
C ILE A 117 -7.03 -11.05 9.11
N ASP A 118 -6.70 -10.35 10.18
CA ASP A 118 -7.64 -9.94 11.22
C ASP A 118 -8.66 -8.94 10.67
N LYS A 119 -8.23 -7.98 9.85
CA LYS A 119 -9.16 -7.06 9.15
C LYS A 119 -10.16 -7.80 8.26
N VAL A 120 -9.71 -8.83 7.54
CA VAL A 120 -10.60 -9.66 6.70
C VAL A 120 -11.56 -10.47 7.59
N GLY A 121 -11.05 -11.08 8.67
CA GLY A 121 -11.84 -11.83 9.63
C GLY A 121 -12.91 -10.98 10.34
N ALA A 122 -12.55 -9.77 10.74
CA ALA A 122 -13.43 -8.84 11.46
C ALA A 122 -14.67 -8.40 10.67
N LYS A 123 -14.69 -8.59 9.34
CA LYS A 123 -15.89 -8.32 8.53
C LYS A 123 -16.98 -9.38 8.67
N LEU A 124 -16.64 -10.62 9.03
CA LEU A 124 -17.56 -11.75 9.03
C LEU A 124 -18.67 -11.66 10.08
N PRO A 125 -18.38 -11.32 11.36
CA PRO A 125 -19.41 -11.28 12.40
C PRO A 125 -20.55 -10.31 12.07
N GLY A 126 -20.26 -9.22 11.35
CA GLY A 126 -21.25 -8.21 10.98
C GLY A 126 -22.29 -8.66 9.94
N TRP A 127 -22.04 -9.72 9.17
CA TRP A 127 -22.89 -10.10 8.03
C TRP A 127 -23.92 -11.19 8.31
N LYS A 128 -24.01 -11.69 9.55
CA LYS A 128 -24.91 -12.81 9.92
C LYS A 128 -24.89 -13.92 8.85
N GLY A 129 -23.69 -14.34 8.44
CA GLY A 129 -23.49 -15.11 7.21
C GLY A 129 -24.35 -16.37 7.07
N ARG A 130 -24.73 -17.01 8.18
CA ARG A 130 -25.65 -18.16 8.22
C ARG A 130 -27.03 -17.86 7.60
N LEU A 131 -27.52 -16.64 7.73
CA LEU A 131 -28.83 -16.22 7.20
C LEU A 131 -28.79 -15.88 5.70
N LEU A 132 -27.59 -15.69 5.15
CA LEU A 132 -27.43 -15.40 3.72
C LEU A 132 -27.48 -16.66 2.89
N ASN A 133 -28.10 -16.57 1.72
CA ASN A 133 -28.01 -17.60 0.68
C ASN A 133 -26.59 -17.64 0.07
N LYS A 134 -26.28 -18.70 -0.69
CA LYS A 134 -24.94 -18.89 -1.27
C LYS A 134 -24.55 -17.79 -2.26
N ALA A 135 -25.51 -17.26 -3.02
CA ALA A 135 -25.28 -16.20 -3.99
C ALA A 135 -24.88 -14.89 -3.28
N GLY A 136 -25.57 -14.51 -2.20
CA GLY A 136 -25.26 -13.36 -1.38
C GLY A 136 -23.88 -13.49 -0.71
N ARG A 137 -23.54 -14.67 -0.19
CA ARG A 137 -22.20 -14.95 0.33
C ARG A 137 -21.13 -14.82 -0.76
N LEU A 138 -21.38 -15.36 -1.95
CA LEU A 138 -20.48 -15.24 -3.09
C LEU A 138 -20.23 -13.77 -3.45
N THR A 139 -21.29 -12.97 -3.51
CA THR A 139 -21.19 -11.53 -3.78
C THR A 139 -20.30 -10.85 -2.76
N LEU A 140 -20.51 -11.07 -1.45
CA LEU A 140 -19.69 -10.49 -0.38
C LEU A 140 -18.23 -10.95 -0.42
N VAL A 141 -17.99 -12.23 -0.77
CA VAL A 141 -16.62 -12.73 -0.96
C VAL A 141 -15.93 -11.98 -2.09
N SER A 142 -16.61 -11.81 -3.22
CA SER A 142 -16.04 -11.16 -4.41
C SER A 142 -15.89 -9.65 -4.24
N SER A 143 -16.87 -8.96 -3.67
CA SER A 143 -16.87 -7.50 -3.55
C SER A 143 -16.06 -6.97 -2.37
N ILE A 144 -16.11 -7.64 -1.21
CA ILE A 144 -15.47 -7.14 0.02
C ILE A 144 -14.27 -7.98 0.44
N LEU A 145 -14.44 -9.30 0.64
CA LEU A 145 -13.33 -10.12 1.16
C LEU A 145 -12.17 -10.26 0.17
N SER A 146 -12.40 -10.01 -1.12
CA SER A 146 -11.37 -10.01 -2.15
C SER A 146 -10.74 -8.63 -2.37
N SER A 147 -11.48 -7.53 -2.14
CA SER A 147 -10.98 -6.17 -2.35
C SER A 147 -10.05 -5.69 -1.22
N ILE A 148 -10.34 -6.07 0.03
CA ILE A 148 -9.48 -5.75 1.19
C ILE A 148 -8.02 -6.23 0.98
N PRO A 149 -7.75 -7.52 0.70
CA PRO A 149 -6.38 -7.96 0.44
C PRO A 149 -5.83 -7.46 -0.89
N THR A 150 -6.68 -7.15 -1.88
CA THR A 150 -6.23 -6.55 -3.15
C THR A 150 -5.48 -5.25 -2.93
N TYR A 151 -5.99 -4.37 -2.06
CA TYR A 151 -5.32 -3.11 -1.73
C TYR A 151 -3.92 -3.33 -1.12
N HIS A 152 -3.74 -4.36 -0.30
CA HIS A 152 -2.42 -4.70 0.23
C HIS A 152 -1.49 -5.33 -0.82
N LEU A 153 -2.05 -6.10 -1.76
CA LEU A 153 -1.29 -6.81 -2.79
C LEU A 153 -0.69 -5.92 -3.87
N THR A 154 -1.25 -4.71 -4.09
CA THR A 154 -0.69 -3.72 -5.02
C THR A 154 0.66 -3.18 -4.54
N VAL A 155 0.84 -3.07 -3.21
CA VAL A 155 2.03 -2.48 -2.58
C VAL A 155 2.99 -3.57 -2.09
N PHE A 156 2.51 -4.59 -1.37
CA PHE A 156 3.36 -5.57 -0.71
C PHE A 156 3.18 -7.01 -1.20
N PRO A 157 4.26 -7.80 -1.25
CA PRO A 157 4.17 -9.23 -1.43
C PRO A 157 3.75 -9.97 -0.17
N LEU A 158 2.50 -10.45 -0.17
CA LEU A 158 2.02 -11.35 0.88
C LEU A 158 2.71 -12.72 0.81
N SER A 159 3.02 -13.26 1.99
CA SER A 159 3.52 -14.61 2.15
C SER A 159 2.49 -15.66 1.74
N LYS A 160 2.96 -16.83 1.30
CA LYS A 160 2.10 -17.97 0.95
C LYS A 160 1.23 -18.41 2.13
N TRP A 161 1.70 -18.26 3.36
CA TRP A 161 0.95 -18.58 4.56
C TRP A 161 -0.24 -17.62 4.74
N ALA A 162 -0.02 -16.31 4.57
CA ALA A 162 -1.08 -15.31 4.72
C ALA A 162 -2.17 -15.50 3.66
N ILE A 163 -1.77 -15.72 2.39
CA ILE A 163 -2.71 -16.03 1.30
C ILE A 163 -3.57 -17.25 1.65
N LYS A 164 -2.94 -18.36 2.10
CA LYS A 164 -3.67 -19.57 2.52
C LYS A 164 -4.65 -19.29 3.66
N ARG A 165 -4.30 -18.42 4.61
CA ARG A 165 -5.16 -18.07 5.75
C ARG A 165 -6.36 -17.24 5.30
N ILE A 166 -6.16 -16.24 4.43
CA ILE A 166 -7.23 -15.43 3.85
C ILE A 166 -8.16 -16.29 2.98
N ASP A 167 -7.61 -17.19 2.16
CA ASP A 167 -8.40 -18.12 1.36
C ASP A 167 -9.21 -19.09 2.22
N ARG A 168 -8.69 -19.51 3.37
CA ARG A 168 -9.47 -20.31 4.34
C ARG A 168 -10.68 -19.53 4.85
N ILE A 169 -10.51 -18.25 5.20
CA ILE A 169 -11.60 -17.37 5.64
C ILE A 169 -12.66 -17.22 4.54
N ARG A 170 -12.25 -16.83 3.33
CA ARG A 170 -13.13 -16.67 2.16
C ARG A 170 -13.92 -17.94 1.86
N ARG A 171 -13.24 -19.10 1.92
CA ARG A 171 -13.83 -20.41 1.67
C ARG A 171 -14.83 -20.81 2.75
N ASN A 172 -14.48 -20.66 4.02
CA ASN A 172 -15.36 -21.00 5.13
C ASN A 172 -16.63 -20.15 5.09
N PHE A 173 -16.47 -18.85 4.84
CA PHE A 173 -17.60 -17.95 4.72
C PHE A 173 -18.50 -18.30 3.53
N LEU A 174 -17.93 -18.59 2.34
CA LEU A 174 -18.72 -18.96 1.17
C LEU A 174 -19.63 -20.17 1.43
N TRP A 175 -19.08 -21.24 2.01
CA TRP A 175 -19.79 -22.52 2.14
C TRP A 175 -20.62 -22.65 3.42
N ARG A 176 -20.19 -22.02 4.53
CA ARG A 176 -20.86 -22.13 5.84
C ARG A 176 -21.44 -20.81 6.34
N GLY A 177 -20.91 -19.67 5.90
CA GLY A 177 -21.34 -18.37 6.41
C GLY A 177 -20.72 -18.05 7.78
N GLU A 178 -19.63 -18.72 8.13
CA GLU A 178 -18.90 -18.59 9.40
C GLU A 178 -17.39 -18.49 9.13
N ASP A 179 -16.64 -17.95 10.08
CA ASP A 179 -15.17 -17.84 9.99
C ASP A 179 -14.48 -19.22 10.11
N VAL A 180 -15.03 -20.11 10.95
CA VAL A 180 -14.49 -21.45 11.17
C VAL A 180 -15.44 -22.49 10.59
N ALA A 181 -14.96 -23.28 9.63
CA ALA A 181 -15.66 -24.46 9.13
C ALA A 181 -14.84 -25.73 9.42
N ARG A 182 -15.52 -26.81 9.83
CA ARG A 182 -14.95 -28.16 9.94
C ARG A 182 -14.74 -28.79 8.55
N GLY A 183 -13.83 -29.75 8.47
CA GLY A 183 -13.58 -30.51 7.23
C GLY A 183 -14.86 -31.18 6.72
N GLY A 184 -15.11 -31.13 5.39
CA GLY A 184 -16.31 -31.71 4.76
C GLY A 184 -17.39 -30.69 4.37
N HIS A 185 -17.23 -29.42 4.71
CA HIS A 185 -18.22 -28.38 4.40
C HIS A 185 -17.98 -27.68 3.06
N CYS A 186 -16.77 -27.80 2.52
CA CYS A 186 -16.40 -27.23 1.23
C CYS A 186 -16.71 -28.23 0.11
N LYS A 187 -17.77 -27.98 -0.66
CA LYS A 187 -18.23 -28.91 -1.70
C LYS A 187 -17.34 -28.95 -2.94
N VAL A 188 -16.62 -27.86 -3.22
CA VAL A 188 -15.80 -27.70 -4.42
C VAL A 188 -14.39 -27.31 -4.03
N ASN A 189 -13.40 -27.86 -4.75
CA ASN A 189 -12.00 -27.46 -4.61
C ASN A 189 -11.85 -25.95 -4.83
N TRP A 190 -11.17 -25.27 -3.91
CA TRP A 190 -10.98 -23.82 -3.95
C TRP A 190 -10.32 -23.33 -5.23
N LYS A 191 -9.36 -24.09 -5.77
CA LYS A 191 -8.74 -23.74 -7.06
C LYS A 191 -9.78 -23.65 -8.18
N ARG A 192 -10.70 -24.60 -8.25
CA ARG A 192 -11.81 -24.62 -9.22
C ARG A 192 -12.78 -23.46 -9.01
N VAL A 193 -13.08 -23.13 -7.74
CA VAL A 193 -13.90 -21.97 -7.38
C VAL A 193 -13.30 -20.65 -7.89
N CYS A 194 -11.96 -20.54 -7.87
CA CYS A 194 -11.26 -19.33 -8.32
C CYS A 194 -11.15 -19.18 -9.85
N HIS A 195 -11.53 -20.19 -10.64
CA HIS A 195 -11.57 -20.04 -12.09
C HIS A 195 -12.65 -19.02 -12.52
N PRO A 196 -12.47 -18.36 -13.67
CA PRO A 196 -13.51 -17.51 -14.24
C PRO A 196 -14.77 -18.32 -14.53
N LYS A 197 -15.93 -17.65 -14.56
CA LYS A 197 -17.23 -18.28 -14.80
C LYS A 197 -17.27 -19.05 -16.13
N ASN A 198 -16.62 -18.52 -17.16
CA ASN A 198 -16.53 -19.14 -18.48
C ASN A 198 -15.78 -20.49 -18.46
N LEU A 199 -14.93 -20.74 -17.45
CA LEU A 199 -14.21 -22.00 -17.25
C LEU A 199 -14.87 -22.86 -16.15
N GLY A 200 -16.15 -22.61 -15.82
CA GLY A 200 -16.90 -23.38 -14.83
C GLY A 200 -16.51 -23.11 -13.37
N GLY A 201 -15.86 -21.97 -13.09
CA GLY A 201 -15.59 -21.49 -11.73
C GLY A 201 -16.61 -20.45 -11.25
N LEU A 202 -16.38 -19.86 -10.07
CA LEU A 202 -17.26 -18.82 -9.50
C LEU A 202 -16.76 -17.40 -9.75
N GLY A 203 -15.59 -17.23 -10.38
CA GLY A 203 -15.01 -15.91 -10.68
C GLY A 203 -14.38 -15.22 -9.47
N ILE A 204 -14.06 -15.96 -8.40
CA ILE A 204 -13.36 -15.43 -7.23
C ILE A 204 -11.87 -15.29 -7.55
N PRO A 205 -11.21 -14.13 -7.39
CA PRO A 205 -9.81 -13.99 -7.77
C PRO A 205 -8.90 -14.87 -6.89
N ASP A 206 -8.01 -15.62 -7.55
CA ASP A 206 -6.86 -16.27 -6.90
C ASP A 206 -5.84 -15.19 -6.49
N LEU A 207 -5.68 -14.99 -5.19
CA LEU A 207 -4.84 -13.93 -4.65
C LEU A 207 -3.38 -14.04 -5.07
N ALA A 208 -2.85 -15.25 -5.27
CA ALA A 208 -1.45 -15.42 -5.66
C ALA A 208 -1.21 -14.98 -7.11
N ASN A 209 -2.10 -15.38 -8.02
CA ASN A 209 -2.03 -14.98 -9.42
C ASN A 209 -2.39 -13.50 -9.59
N PHE A 210 -3.38 -13.01 -8.85
CA PHE A 210 -3.80 -11.62 -8.88
C PHE A 210 -2.70 -10.69 -8.35
N ALA A 211 -2.02 -11.07 -7.27
CA ALA A 211 -0.85 -10.35 -6.76
C ALA A 211 0.26 -10.22 -7.80
N ARG A 212 0.52 -11.29 -8.58
CA ARG A 212 1.50 -11.26 -9.66
C ARG A 212 1.06 -10.30 -10.77
N ALA A 213 -0.20 -10.39 -11.21
CA ALA A 213 -0.76 -9.52 -12.24
C ALA A 213 -0.69 -8.02 -11.84
N LEU A 214 -1.03 -7.69 -10.59
CA LEU A 214 -0.94 -6.32 -10.07
C LEU A 214 0.49 -5.77 -10.10
N ARG A 215 1.51 -6.63 -9.90
CA ARG A 215 2.92 -6.20 -10.01
C ARG A 215 3.39 -6.03 -11.43
N LEU A 216 2.90 -6.85 -12.36
CA LEU A 216 3.18 -6.71 -13.78
C LEU A 216 2.69 -5.35 -14.31
N ARG A 217 1.62 -4.78 -13.75
CA ARG A 217 1.18 -3.41 -14.06
C ARG A 217 2.30 -2.38 -13.87
N TRP A 218 3.07 -2.46 -12.79
CA TRP A 218 4.17 -1.52 -12.53
C TRP A 218 5.31 -1.66 -13.54
N LEU A 219 5.62 -2.88 -13.96
CA LEU A 219 6.59 -3.14 -15.03
C LEU A 219 6.10 -2.60 -16.38
N TRP A 220 4.83 -2.81 -16.70
CA TRP A 220 4.22 -2.28 -17.91
C TRP A 220 4.23 -0.75 -17.92
N LEU A 221 3.84 -0.11 -16.81
CA LEU A 221 3.88 1.36 -16.68
C LEU A 221 5.29 1.93 -16.85
N LYS A 222 6.30 1.25 -16.30
CA LYS A 222 7.70 1.62 -16.49
C LYS A 222 8.13 1.52 -17.96
N TRP A 223 7.60 0.54 -18.70
CA TRP A 223 7.94 0.35 -20.11
C TRP A 223 7.24 1.35 -21.04
N THR A 224 5.99 1.71 -20.75
CA THR A 224 5.19 2.57 -21.63
C THR A 224 5.48 4.05 -21.51
N ASP A 225 5.93 4.53 -20.35
CA ASP A 225 5.95 5.96 -20.05
C ASP A 225 7.17 6.34 -19.19
N ASN A 226 8.22 6.82 -19.86
CA ASN A 226 9.46 7.24 -19.23
C ASN A 226 9.36 8.62 -18.56
N ASN A 227 8.33 9.41 -18.86
CA ASN A 227 8.20 10.76 -18.33
C ASN A 227 7.48 10.82 -16.98
N ARG A 228 7.23 9.66 -16.37
CA ARG A 228 6.60 9.60 -15.05
C ARG A 228 7.58 10.03 -13.97
N PRO A 229 7.11 10.71 -12.92
CA PRO A 229 7.98 11.21 -11.86
C PRO A 229 8.80 10.13 -11.15
N TRP A 230 8.33 8.87 -11.21
CA TRP A 230 8.99 7.72 -10.61
C TRP A 230 9.83 6.86 -11.57
N SER A 231 10.06 7.31 -12.81
CA SER A 231 10.78 6.51 -13.83
C SER A 231 12.23 6.18 -13.44
N GLY A 232 12.86 7.02 -12.62
CA GLY A 232 14.21 6.82 -12.08
C GLY A 232 14.31 5.89 -10.87
N PHE A 233 13.20 5.49 -10.24
CA PHE A 233 13.28 4.61 -9.06
C PHE A 233 13.54 3.15 -9.46
N PRO A 234 14.37 2.41 -8.70
CA PRO A 234 14.59 0.99 -8.92
C PRO A 234 13.34 0.19 -8.52
N ILE A 235 12.38 0.06 -9.45
CA ILE A 235 11.26 -0.87 -9.30
C ILE A 235 11.83 -2.30 -9.46
N ALA A 236 12.23 -2.91 -8.35
CA ALA A 236 12.77 -4.27 -8.29
C ALA A 236 11.67 -5.33 -8.48
N ALA A 237 11.00 -5.35 -9.62
CA ALA A 237 10.02 -6.38 -9.94
C ALA A 237 10.68 -7.55 -10.66
N THR A 238 11.25 -8.51 -9.91
CA THR A 238 11.72 -9.76 -10.50
C THR A 238 10.51 -10.62 -10.93
N MET A 239 10.59 -11.24 -12.11
CA MET A 239 9.60 -12.19 -12.67
C MET A 239 9.18 -13.32 -11.71
N SER A 240 9.98 -13.61 -10.67
CA SER A 240 9.65 -14.57 -9.60
C SER A 240 8.66 -14.04 -8.54
N GLY A 241 8.22 -12.77 -8.60
CA GLY A 241 7.32 -12.17 -7.61
C GLY A 241 7.95 -11.98 -6.22
N ARG A 242 9.29 -11.99 -6.13
CA ARG A 242 10.05 -11.68 -4.91
C ARG A 242 10.70 -10.31 -5.09
N LEU A 243 10.41 -9.37 -4.19
CA LEU A 243 11.25 -8.20 -3.98
C LEU A 243 12.51 -8.69 -3.26
N GLN A 244 13.66 -8.63 -3.92
CA GLN A 244 14.93 -8.56 -3.22
C GLN A 244 15.29 -7.08 -3.13
N VAL A 245 15.47 -6.58 -1.91
CA VAL A 245 16.18 -5.32 -1.69
C VAL A 245 17.61 -5.55 -2.21
N PRO A 246 18.17 -4.67 -3.06
CA PRO A 246 19.55 -4.81 -3.50
C PRO A 246 20.46 -4.88 -2.26
N ARG A 247 21.24 -5.97 -2.13
CA ARG A 247 22.16 -6.24 -1.02
C ARG A 247 23.41 -5.31 -1.00
N GLY A 248 23.33 -4.13 -1.61
CA GLY A 248 24.51 -3.31 -1.93
C GLY A 248 24.82 -2.16 -0.97
N LEU A 249 24.11 -1.99 0.14
CA LEU A 249 24.36 -0.90 1.11
C LEU A 249 24.59 -1.43 2.54
N VAL A 250 25.33 -2.53 2.66
CA VAL A 250 25.91 -2.94 3.94
C VAL A 250 27.42 -2.88 3.76
N PRO A 251 28.12 -1.88 4.32
CA PRO A 251 29.57 -1.98 4.45
C PRO A 251 29.87 -3.19 5.32
N SER A 252 30.72 -4.08 4.81
CA SER A 252 31.33 -5.15 5.59
C SER A 252 32.03 -4.55 6.81
N VAL A 253 31.65 -5.03 7.99
CA VAL A 253 32.43 -4.89 9.23
C VAL A 253 33.80 -5.52 9.03
#